data_AF-A5UWH8-F1
#
_entry.id   AF-A5UWH8-F1
#
_cell.length_a   1.000
_cell.length_b   1.000
_cell.length_c   1.000
_cell.angle_alpha   90.00
_cell.angle_beta   90.00
_cell.angle_gamma   90.00
#
_symmetry.space_group_name_H-M   'P 1'
#
loop_
_entity.id
_entity.type
_entity.pdbx_description
1 polymer ?
#
loop_
_entity_poly.entity_id
_entity_poly.type
_entity_poly.pdbx_seq_one_letter_code
_entity_poly.pdbx_strand_id
1 'polypeptide(L)'
;MKIRTHPRIGAIRVGDEVYSYRYHLFARVEAVFPAAVCVKIAAIDGMHPLELTLIPQLWRADDIENLSICRYCGGRENLLLERETGIPFRVCERCRIVPPQEHSYVQWRWW
;
A
#
# COMPACT_ATOMS: atom_id res chain seq x y z
N MET A 1 17.15 -9.15 21.30
CA MET A 1 17.12 -8.83 19.86
C MET A 1 15.98 -7.84 19.62
N LYS A 2 16.26 -6.59 19.18
CA LYS A 2 15.20 -5.63 18.84
C LYS A 2 14.88 -5.79 17.36
N ILE A 3 13.68 -6.27 17.03
CA ILE A 3 13.20 -6.30 15.65
C ILE A 3 12.99 -4.85 15.21
N ARG A 4 13.68 -4.44 14.15
CA ARG A 4 13.50 -3.10 13.57
C ARG A 4 12.30 -3.12 12.64
N THR A 5 11.37 -2.20 12.85
CA THR A 5 10.24 -2.00 11.94
C THR A 5 10.73 -1.42 10.62
N HIS A 6 10.32 -2.02 9.52
CA HIS A 6 10.57 -1.53 8.18
C HIS A 6 9.94 -0.13 8.02
N PRO A 7 10.65 0.86 7.44
CA PRO A 7 10.16 2.24 7.38
C PRO A 7 8.77 2.39 6.74
N ARG A 8 8.47 1.59 5.71
CA ARG A 8 7.16 1.61 5.03
C ARG A 8 6.01 1.10 5.91
N ILE A 9 6.29 0.22 6.87
CA ILE A 9 5.27 -0.32 7.78
C ILE A 9 4.78 0.75 8.74
N GLY A 10 5.64 1.68 9.15
CA GLY A 10 5.29 2.70 10.15
C GLY A 10 4.06 3.54 9.78
N ALA A 11 3.75 3.66 8.49
CA ALA A 11 2.60 4.40 8.00
C ALA A 11 1.37 3.52 7.71
N ILE A 12 1.50 2.19 7.72
CA ILE A 12 0.43 1.25 7.37
C ILE A 12 -0.39 0.87 8.62
N ARG A 13 -1.71 0.89 8.47
CA ARG A 13 -2.69 0.54 9.51
C ARG A 13 -3.58 -0.60 9.04
N VAL A 14 -4.15 -1.32 10.01
CA VAL A 14 -5.24 -2.26 9.73
C VAL A 14 -6.39 -1.51 9.04
N GLY A 15 -6.95 -2.11 8.00
CA GLY A 15 -7.98 -1.51 7.18
C GLY A 15 -7.46 -0.68 6.00
N ASP A 16 -6.16 -0.37 5.94
CA ASP A 16 -5.56 0.32 4.79
C ASP A 16 -5.66 -0.55 3.53
N GLU A 17 -5.83 0.12 2.39
CA GLU A 17 -5.74 -0.47 1.07
C GLU A 17 -4.28 -0.49 0.64
N VAL A 18 -3.81 -1.66 0.24
CA VAL A 18 -2.44 -1.87 -0.24
C VAL A 18 -2.46 -2.52 -1.61
N TYR A 19 -1.46 -2.18 -2.42
CA TYR A 19 -1.19 -2.84 -3.69
C TYR A 19 0.08 -3.67 -3.58
N SER A 20 0.07 -4.92 -4.04
CA SER A 20 1.28 -5.71 -4.19
C SER A 20 1.85 -5.56 -5.58
N TYR A 21 3.10 -5.09 -5.69
CA TYR A 21 3.85 -5.09 -6.94
C TYR A 21 4.14 -6.52 -7.43
N ARG A 22 4.39 -7.45 -6.50
CA ARG A 22 4.74 -8.84 -6.81
C ARG A 22 3.58 -9.62 -7.42
N TYR A 23 2.39 -9.42 -6.88
CA TYR A 23 1.19 -10.17 -7.29
C TYR A 23 0.27 -9.37 -8.21
N HIS A 24 0.51 -8.06 -8.37
CA HIS A 24 -0.36 -7.11 -9.07
C HIS A 24 -1.81 -7.11 -8.54
N LEU A 25 -1.97 -7.25 -7.22
CA LEU A 25 -3.27 -7.35 -6.55
C LEU A 25 -3.47 -6.21 -5.55
N PHE A 26 -4.74 -5.82 -5.39
CA PHE A 26 -5.19 -4.91 -4.33
C PHE A 26 -5.77 -5.73 -3.18
N ALA A 27 -5.51 -5.29 -1.95
CA ALA A 27 -6.08 -5.93 -0.78
C ALA A 27 -6.23 -4.95 0.38
N ARG A 28 -7.00 -5.36 1.39
CA ARG A 28 -7.12 -4.63 2.65
C ARG A 28 -6.27 -5.30 3.72
N VAL A 29 -5.53 -4.49 4.47
CA VAL A 29 -4.69 -4.96 5.57
C VAL A 29 -5.55 -5.48 6.71
N GLU A 30 -5.27 -6.71 7.14
CA GLU A 30 -5.89 -7.36 8.28
C GLU A 30 -5.01 -7.30 9.53
N ALA A 31 -3.69 -7.46 9.36
CA ALA A 31 -2.72 -7.35 10.44
C ALA A 31 -1.42 -6.72 9.95
N VAL A 32 -0.72 -6.03 10.86
CA VAL A 32 0.55 -5.35 10.57
C VAL A 32 1.66 -5.99 11.39
N PHE A 33 2.75 -6.35 10.71
CA PHE A 33 3.96 -6.92 11.30
C PHE A 33 5.16 -6.01 11.04
N PRO A 34 6.26 -6.12 11.79
CA PRO A 34 7.40 -5.22 11.65
C PRO A 34 7.96 -5.06 10.23
N ALA A 35 7.85 -6.07 9.36
CA ALA A 35 8.36 -6.02 7.98
C ALA A 35 7.37 -6.55 6.93
N ALA A 36 6.09 -6.71 7.29
CA ALA A 36 5.08 -7.30 6.43
C ALA A 36 3.67 -6.91 6.87
N VAL A 37 2.69 -7.15 6.01
CA VAL A 37 1.27 -7.05 6.33
C VAL A 37 0.59 -8.37 5.98
N CYS A 38 -0.40 -8.77 6.77
CA CYS A 38 -1.34 -9.81 6.37
C CYS A 38 -2.53 -9.16 5.69
N VAL A 39 -2.97 -9.73 4.57
CA VAL A 39 -4.14 -9.33 3.82
C VAL A 39 -5.02 -10.55 3.55
N LYS A 40 -6.29 -10.32 3.23
CA LYS A 40 -7.21 -11.36 2.73
C LYS A 40 -7.48 -11.13 1.25
N ILE A 41 -7.24 -12.15 0.45
CA ILE A 41 -7.51 -12.13 -0.99
C ILE A 41 -8.71 -13.03 -1.27
N ALA A 42 -9.70 -12.53 -1.99
CA ALA A 42 -10.78 -13.36 -2.51
C ALA A 42 -10.29 -14.11 -3.74
N ALA A 43 -10.40 -15.44 -3.71
CA ALA A 43 -10.15 -16.32 -4.82
C ALA A 43 -11.47 -17.00 -5.21
N ILE A 44 -11.71 -17.15 -6.51
CA ILE A 44 -12.87 -17.85 -7.05
C ILE A 44 -12.35 -19.15 -7.68
N ASP A 45 -12.86 -20.29 -7.21
CA ASP A 45 -12.63 -21.58 -7.87
C ASP A 45 -13.64 -21.76 -9.02
N GLY A 46 -13.13 -22.03 -10.22
CA GLY A 46 -13.94 -22.27 -11.42
C GLY A 46 -14.34 -23.74 -11.63
N MET A 47 -13.85 -24.66 -10.80
CA MET A 47 -14.07 -26.10 -10.95
C MET A 47 -15.32 -26.64 -10.21
N HIS A 48 -15.89 -25.84 -9.32
CA HIS A 48 -17.07 -26.15 -8.50
C HIS A 48 -18.12 -25.04 -8.65
N PRO A 49 -19.39 -25.22 -8.22
CA PRO A 49 -20.33 -24.09 -8.16
C PRO A 49 -19.66 -22.92 -7.44
N LEU A 50 -19.63 -21.75 -8.10
CA LEU A 50 -18.83 -20.56 -7.80
C LEU A 50 -18.57 -20.37 -6.30
N GLU A 51 -17.47 -20.92 -5.80
CA GLU A 51 -17.09 -20.82 -4.40
C GLU A 51 -16.06 -19.69 -4.25
N LEU A 52 -16.39 -18.72 -3.41
CA LEU A 52 -15.50 -17.62 -3.06
C LEU A 52 -14.76 -17.96 -1.76
N THR A 53 -13.46 -18.20 -1.86
CA THR A 53 -12.60 -18.48 -0.71
C THR A 53 -11.77 -17.25 -0.36
N LEU A 54 -11.74 -16.87 0.92
CA LEU A 54 -10.83 -15.83 1.41
C LEU A 54 -9.53 -16.46 1.87
N ILE A 55 -8.44 -16.17 1.17
CA ILE A 55 -7.12 -16.72 1.44
C ILE A 55 -6.28 -15.65 2.13
N PRO A 56 -5.84 -15.86 3.38
CA PRO A 56 -4.90 -14.96 4.03
C PRO A 56 -3.53 -15.06 3.36
N GLN A 57 -2.90 -13.92 3.11
CA GLN A 57 -1.57 -13.83 2.53
C GLN A 57 -0.69 -12.85 3.30
N LEU A 58 0.57 -13.21 3.48
CA LEU A 58 1.57 -12.35 4.08
C LEU A 58 2.37 -11.65 2.97
N TRP A 59 2.25 -10.33 2.89
CA TRP A 59 2.94 -9.50 1.91
C TRP A 59 4.06 -8.71 2.57
N ARG A 60 5.25 -8.73 1.97
CA ARG A 60 6.43 -8.04 2.50
C ARG A 60 6.31 -6.53 2.28
N ALA A 61 6.88 -5.75 3.19
CA ALA A 61 6.87 -4.29 3.11
C ALA A 61 7.54 -3.75 1.82
N ASP A 62 8.52 -4.46 1.29
CA ASP A 62 9.22 -4.09 0.05
C ASP A 62 8.34 -4.25 -1.19
N ASP A 63 7.42 -5.21 -1.15
CA ASP A 63 6.59 -5.62 -2.29
C ASP A 63 5.24 -4.90 -2.33
N ILE A 64 4.98 -3.96 -1.40
CA ILE A 64 3.69 -3.30 -1.26
C ILE A 64 3.78 -1.76 -1.30
N GLU A 65 2.69 -1.17 -1.80
CA GLU A 65 2.39 0.25 -1.71
C GLU A 65 1.17 0.48 -0.82
N ASN A 66 1.20 1.51 0.02
CA ASN A 66 0.02 1.94 0.78
C ASN A 66 -0.79 2.97 -0.02
N LEU A 67 -2.00 2.61 -0.39
CA LEU A 67 -2.91 3.47 -1.17
C LEU A 67 -3.83 4.31 -0.29
N SER A 68 -3.85 4.09 1.03
CA SER A 68 -4.63 4.86 1.99
C SER A 68 -3.90 6.08 2.54
N ILE A 69 -2.73 6.41 2.00
CA ILE A 69 -1.94 7.58 2.36
C ILE A 69 -1.51 8.35 1.11
N CYS A 70 -1.16 9.62 1.30
CA CYS A 70 -0.52 10.44 0.29
C CYS A 70 0.88 9.89 0.04
N ARG A 71 1.19 9.62 -1.24
CA ARG A 71 2.50 9.13 -1.67
C ARG A 71 3.67 9.97 -1.19
N TYR A 72 3.48 11.29 -1.11
CA TYR A 72 4.57 12.22 -0.83
C TYR A 72 4.73 12.57 0.65
N CYS A 73 3.63 12.79 1.38
CA CYS A 73 3.68 13.24 2.77
C CYS A 73 3.18 12.22 3.79
N GLY A 74 2.62 11.09 3.36
CA GLY A 74 2.01 10.08 4.24
C GLY A 74 0.70 10.52 4.92
N GLY A 75 0.20 11.72 4.61
CA GLY A 75 -1.08 12.22 5.11
C GLY A 75 -2.27 11.40 4.62
N ARG A 76 -3.38 11.43 5.34
CA ARG A 76 -4.57 10.60 5.06
C ARG A 76 -5.80 11.39 4.59
N GLU A 77 -5.71 12.71 4.63
CA GLU A 77 -6.81 13.61 4.35
C GLU A 77 -6.76 14.11 2.90
N ASN A 78 -7.95 14.37 2.34
CA ASN A 78 -8.14 14.97 1.01
C ASN A 78 -7.32 14.28 -0.09
N LEU A 79 -7.31 12.95 -0.05
CA LEU A 79 -6.60 12.10 -1.00
C LEU A 79 -7.32 12.08 -2.34
N LEU A 80 -6.59 12.43 -3.40
CA LEU A 80 -7.06 12.40 -4.78
C LEU A 80 -6.28 11.34 -5.55
N LEU A 81 -6.97 10.66 -6.47
CA LEU A 81 -6.37 9.68 -7.36
C LEU A 81 -5.51 10.39 -8.41
N GLU A 82 -4.24 10.00 -8.52
CA GLU A 82 -3.38 10.43 -9.63
C GLU A 82 -3.72 9.63 -10.89
N ARG A 83 -3.95 10.33 -12.01
CA ARG A 83 -4.25 9.71 -13.30
C ARG A 83 -2.93 9.33 -13.98
N GLU A 84 -2.99 8.40 -14.94
CA GLU A 84 -1.91 8.13 -15.91
C GLU A 84 -0.62 7.48 -15.38
N THR A 85 -0.54 7.09 -14.10
CA THR A 85 0.66 6.45 -13.53
C THR A 85 0.66 4.91 -13.57
N GLY A 86 -0.42 4.28 -14.07
CA GLY A 86 -0.58 2.83 -14.17
C GLY A 86 -0.88 2.10 -12.85
N ILE A 87 -0.59 2.72 -11.71
CA ILE A 87 -0.94 2.26 -10.35
C ILE A 87 -1.73 3.38 -9.68
N PRO A 88 -2.87 3.10 -9.02
CA PRO A 88 -3.76 4.13 -8.49
C PRO A 88 -3.22 4.80 -7.22
N PHE A 89 -2.05 5.44 -7.29
CA PHE A 89 -1.49 6.20 -6.18
C PHE A 89 -2.41 7.36 -5.80
N ARG A 90 -2.41 7.69 -4.50
CA ARG A 90 -3.17 8.82 -3.98
C ARG A 90 -2.23 9.94 -3.53
N VAL A 91 -2.62 11.17 -3.80
CA VAL A 91 -1.89 12.40 -3.45
C VAL A 91 -2.86 13.37 -2.80
N CYS A 92 -2.48 13.99 -1.68
CA CYS A 92 -3.33 14.99 -1.05
C CYS A 92 -3.33 16.32 -1.84
N GLU A 93 -4.38 17.13 -1.70
CA GLU A 93 -4.50 18.43 -2.37
C GLU A 93 -3.26 19.31 -2.24
N ARG A 94 -2.68 19.38 -1.04
CA ARG A 94 -1.46 20.16 -0.79
C ARG A 94 -0.29 19.70 -1.65
N CYS A 95 -0.03 18.39 -1.70
CA CYS A 95 1.08 17.83 -2.47
C CYS A 95 0.81 17.77 -3.97
N ARG A 96 -0.43 18.03 -4.40
CA ARG A 96 -0.79 18.15 -5.81
C ARG A 96 -0.53 19.54 -6.36
N ILE A 97 -0.76 20.59 -5.55
CA ILE A 97 -0.61 22.00 -5.97
C ILE A 97 0.86 22.43 -5.98
N VAL A 98 1.65 21.93 -5.04
CA VAL A 98 3.09 22.22 -4.99
C VAL A 98 3.81 21.14 -5.80
N PRO A 99 4.34 21.45 -7.01
CA PRO A 99 5.15 20.49 -7.73
C PRO A 99 6.37 20.11 -6.86
N PRO A 100 6.81 18.84 -6.87
CA PRO A 100 7.77 18.30 -5.91
C PRO A 100 9.20 18.86 -6.00
N GLN A 101 9.42 19.97 -6.70
CA GLN A 101 10.71 20.64 -6.79
C GLN A 101 11.06 21.44 -5.51
N GLU A 102 10.08 21.84 -4.69
CA GLU A 102 10.32 22.54 -3.41
C GLU A 102 10.20 21.65 -2.16
N HIS A 103 9.76 20.40 -2.32
CA HIS A 103 9.91 19.36 -1.30
C HIS A 103 11.15 18.53 -1.66
N SER A 104 12.31 19.17 -1.56
CA SER A 104 13.62 18.55 -1.70
C SER A 104 13.67 17.19 -1.00
N TYR A 105 13.76 16.13 -1.80
CA TYR A 105 14.38 14.86 -1.43
C TYR A 105 13.92 14.24 -0.09
N VAL A 106 12.70 13.71 -0.05
CA VAL A 106 12.54 12.37 0.53
C VAL A 106 12.31 11.41 -0.64
N GLN A 107 13.34 11.34 -1.48
CA GLN A 107 13.62 10.11 -2.19
C GLN A 107 13.68 9.02 -1.13
N TRP A 108 12.70 8.11 -1.14
CA TRP A 108 12.92 6.76 -0.67
C TRP A 108 13.94 6.08 -1.60
N ARG A 109 15.16 6.62 -1.65
CA ARG A 109 16.34 5.99 -2.23
C ARG A 109 16.72 4.89 -1.25
N TRP A 110 16.23 3.69 -1.52
CA TRP A 110 16.75 2.46 -0.94
C TRP A 110 17.35 1.65 -2.07
N TRP A 111 18.64 1.88 -2.31
CA TRP A 111 19.60 0.87 -2.79
C TRP A 111 20.63 0.74 -1.67
#